data_AF-A0A6B2FY69-F1
#
_entry.id   AF-A0A6B2FY69-F1
#
_cell.length_a   1.000
_cell.length_b   1.000
_cell.length_c   1.000
_cell.angle_alpha   90.00
_cell.angle_beta   90.00
_cell.angle_gamma   90.00
#
_symmetry.space_group_name_H-M   'P 1'
#
loop_
_entity.id
_entity.type
_entity.pdbx_description
1 polymer ?
#
loop_
_entity_poly.entity_id
_entity_poly.type
_entity_poly.pdbx_seq_one_letter_code
_entity_poly.pdbx_strand_id
1 'polypeptide(L)'
;NPELKKSVIFFLTQIFIFLGPKLRVLLDDLKPALLNTIDSEFEKVKNEKPTFSTRQKSNLKIENNIEFNISPVDDLKEISDVEIEIADVNIDRVDISNELTTEFLEQLNEKNWKIRNCALEKISQIIKSAKFISPNIGELPSYLCLRLNDVNKNLILTTLNICKDIVESMGNGIHQHRNVLLPAIFGSLSDGKVNIRTAATSILTSWVISTGLNAFLEGEESPIFAALKINNSIVKNEINCWLSTTLSNCKASSKVLIPLIGPILACASDRNSETRKSCQLVIGNLAPIVGVSTIQKHLNSLDANSQNLIKVILDAETSRTTAQMKISNKSSKNNVSSKFLPVFDQASAQNFTVNYEKEVTALISDKEKLIESMILYKANTQSSRIKDSAKFDLIL
;
A
#
# COMPACT_ATOMS: atom_id res chain seq x y z
N ASN A 1 -4.37 -19.98 34.32
CA ASN A 1 -5.39 -19.04 34.78
C ASN A 1 -6.08 -18.40 33.56
N PRO A 2 -7.40 -18.60 33.35
CA PRO A 2 -8.15 -18.04 32.23
C PRO A 2 -8.22 -16.50 32.18
N GLU A 3 -8.33 -15.83 33.33
CA GLU A 3 -8.38 -14.36 33.45
C GLU A 3 -7.07 -13.72 32.96
N LEU A 4 -5.94 -14.31 33.35
CA LEU A 4 -4.61 -13.91 32.88
C LEU A 4 -4.48 -14.07 31.36
N LYS A 5 -4.96 -15.18 30.79
CA LYS A 5 -4.95 -15.38 29.33
C LYS A 5 -5.73 -14.30 28.61
N LYS A 6 -6.94 -13.97 29.10
CA LYS A 6 -7.77 -12.91 28.52
C LYS A 6 -7.10 -11.53 28.59
N SER A 7 -6.45 -11.23 29.71
CA SER A 7 -5.73 -9.97 29.92
C SER A 7 -4.50 -9.84 29.02
N VAL A 8 -3.71 -10.91 28.87
CA VAL A 8 -2.55 -10.94 27.97
C VAL A 8 -2.99 -10.84 26.52
N ILE A 9 -4.06 -11.54 26.12
CA ILE A 9 -4.60 -11.42 24.76
C ILE A 9 -5.06 -9.99 24.47
N PHE A 10 -5.79 -9.35 25.40
CA PHE A 10 -6.17 -7.95 25.26
C PHE A 10 -4.96 -7.02 25.11
N PHE A 11 -3.92 -7.22 25.91
CA PHE A 11 -2.68 -6.45 25.81
C PHE A 11 -1.96 -6.66 24.46
N LEU A 12 -1.88 -7.90 23.98
CA LEU A 12 -1.33 -8.21 22.66
C LEU A 12 -2.14 -7.57 21.54
N THR A 13 -3.47 -7.54 21.65
CA THR A 13 -4.33 -6.84 20.69
C THR A 13 -4.07 -5.33 20.68
N GLN A 14 -3.82 -4.71 21.84
CA GLN A 14 -3.41 -3.30 21.90
C GLN A 14 -2.04 -3.07 21.25
N ILE A 15 -1.05 -3.96 21.47
CA ILE A 15 0.25 -3.87 20.79
C ILE A 15 0.08 -4.06 19.27
N PHE A 16 -0.80 -4.96 18.84
CA PHE A 16 -1.08 -5.22 17.43
C PHE A 16 -1.58 -3.98 16.68
N ILE A 17 -2.31 -3.06 17.35
CA ILE A 17 -2.71 -1.77 16.76
C ILE A 17 -1.49 -0.92 16.36
N PHE A 18 -0.40 -1.00 17.11
CA PHE A 18 0.82 -0.21 16.87
C PHE A 18 1.84 -0.94 16.00
N LEU A 19 2.02 -2.25 16.20
CA LEU A 19 3.05 -3.06 15.54
C LEU A 19 2.58 -3.78 14.28
N GLY A 20 1.26 -3.97 14.14
CA GLY A 20 0.65 -4.66 13.04
C GLY A 20 1.07 -6.14 12.92
N PRO A 21 1.02 -6.71 11.69
CA PRO A 21 1.24 -8.13 11.42
C PRO A 21 2.58 -8.69 11.91
N LYS A 22 3.60 -7.84 12.09
CA LYS A 22 4.94 -8.24 12.56
C LYS A 22 4.91 -8.89 13.94
N LEU A 23 3.96 -8.50 14.81
CA LEU A 23 3.80 -9.10 16.14
C LEU A 23 3.47 -10.60 16.05
N ARG A 24 2.77 -11.04 15.00
CA ARG A 24 2.36 -12.44 14.86
C ARG A 24 3.54 -13.40 14.69
N VAL A 25 4.61 -12.92 14.06
CA VAL A 25 5.85 -13.68 13.84
C VAL A 25 6.58 -13.95 15.15
N LEU A 26 6.49 -13.02 16.12
CA LEU A 26 7.07 -13.16 17.46
C LEU A 26 6.31 -14.14 18.37
N LEU A 27 5.13 -14.60 17.93
CA LEU A 27 4.25 -15.48 18.69
C LEU A 27 4.23 -16.92 18.16
N ASP A 28 5.03 -17.23 17.13
CA ASP A 28 5.01 -18.54 16.45
C ASP A 28 5.33 -19.74 17.37
N ASP A 29 6.04 -19.51 18.48
CA ASP A 29 6.38 -20.56 19.46
C ASP A 29 5.21 -20.95 20.38
N LEU A 30 4.05 -20.28 20.26
CA LEU A 30 2.86 -20.56 21.07
C LEU A 30 2.05 -21.74 20.54
N LYS A 31 1.28 -22.38 21.44
CA LYS A 31 0.38 -23.49 21.07
C LYS A 31 -0.65 -23.04 20.01
N PRO A 32 -0.92 -23.86 18.97
CA PRO A 32 -1.77 -23.48 17.84
C PRO A 32 -3.19 -23.08 18.25
N ALA A 33 -3.76 -23.68 19.30
CA ALA A 33 -5.06 -23.28 19.83
C ALA A 33 -5.08 -21.84 20.40
N LEU A 34 -3.98 -21.39 21.00
CA LEU A 34 -3.84 -20.03 21.50
C LEU A 34 -3.60 -19.05 20.35
N LEU A 35 -2.79 -19.43 19.37
CA LEU A 35 -2.57 -18.64 18.16
C LEU A 35 -3.88 -18.35 17.42
N ASN A 36 -4.73 -19.36 17.20
CA ASN A 36 -6.04 -19.16 16.59
C ASN A 36 -6.94 -18.19 17.37
N THR A 37 -6.84 -18.20 18.71
CA THR A 37 -7.59 -17.27 19.57
C THR A 37 -7.06 -15.85 19.41
N ILE A 38 -5.74 -15.67 19.37
CA ILE A 38 -5.08 -14.38 19.18
C ILE A 38 -5.36 -13.82 17.77
N ASP A 39 -5.25 -14.66 16.74
CA ASP A 39 -5.51 -14.28 15.34
C ASP A 39 -6.96 -13.79 15.14
N SER A 40 -7.92 -14.42 15.82
CA SER A 40 -9.32 -13.96 15.84
C SER A 40 -9.50 -12.60 16.51
N GLU A 41 -8.75 -12.30 17.57
CA GLU A 41 -8.77 -10.98 18.21
C GLU A 41 -8.03 -9.91 17.39
N PHE A 42 -6.97 -10.28 16.65
CA PHE A 42 -6.26 -9.37 15.74
C PHE A 42 -7.10 -8.96 14.53
N GLU A 43 -7.86 -9.89 13.95
CA GLU A 43 -8.71 -9.59 12.78
C GLU A 43 -9.82 -8.58 13.11
N LYS A 44 -10.31 -8.56 14.36
CA LYS A 44 -11.30 -7.58 14.85
C LYS A 44 -10.74 -6.15 14.89
N VAL A 45 -9.44 -6.01 15.14
CA VAL A 45 -8.78 -4.73 15.47
C VAL A 45 -7.90 -4.20 14.33
N LYS A 46 -7.73 -5.00 13.27
CA LYS A 46 -6.93 -4.71 12.06
C LYS A 46 -7.22 -3.37 11.37
N ASN A 47 -8.41 -2.80 11.57
CA ASN A 47 -8.82 -1.52 10.97
C ASN A 47 -8.85 -0.34 11.98
N GLU A 48 -8.54 -0.59 13.26
CA GLU A 48 -8.49 0.46 14.27
C GLU A 48 -7.16 1.23 14.15
N LYS A 49 -7.26 2.56 14.12
CA LYS A 49 -6.07 3.43 14.07
C LYS A 49 -5.53 3.62 15.49
N PRO A 50 -4.20 3.61 15.70
CA PRO A 50 -3.61 3.88 17.00
C PRO A 50 -4.13 5.23 17.53
N THR A 51 -4.84 5.16 18.66
CA THR A 51 -5.25 6.36 19.38
C THR A 51 -4.07 6.77 20.26
N PHE A 52 -3.50 7.94 19.98
CA PHE A 52 -2.51 8.53 20.87
C PHE A 52 -3.18 8.85 22.20
N SER A 53 -2.55 8.45 23.30
CA SER A 53 -3.03 8.76 24.63
C SER A 53 -3.09 10.28 24.84
N THR A 54 -4.29 10.79 25.13
CA THR A 54 -4.54 12.18 25.59
C THR A 54 -4.07 12.42 27.03
N ARG A 55 -3.21 11.55 27.58
CA ARG A 55 -2.63 11.77 28.91
C ARG A 55 -1.57 12.85 28.77
N GLN A 56 -2.02 14.08 29.03
CA GLN A 56 -1.22 15.31 29.09
C GLN A 56 0.21 15.03 29.57
N LYS A 57 1.19 15.43 28.76
CA LYS A 57 2.59 15.58 29.18
C LYS A 57 2.66 16.74 30.19
N SER A 58 2.17 16.54 31.41
CA SER A 58 2.56 17.37 32.54
C SER A 58 3.84 16.77 33.13
N ASN A 59 4.92 17.56 33.07
CA ASN A 59 6.21 17.37 33.73
C ASN A 59 7.22 16.43 33.05
N LEU A 60 7.77 16.87 31.92
CA LEU A 60 9.20 16.69 31.65
C LEU A 60 9.80 18.08 31.40
N LYS A 61 10.32 18.69 32.48
CA LYS A 61 11.25 19.80 32.39
C LYS A 61 12.54 19.25 31.76
N ILE A 62 12.73 19.50 30.47
CA ILE A 62 14.07 19.45 29.88
C ILE A 62 14.56 20.89 29.97
N GLU A 63 15.40 21.14 30.97
CA GLU A 63 16.30 22.29 30.96
C GLU A 63 17.23 22.10 29.76
N ASN A 64 17.18 23.03 28.80
CA ASN A 64 18.36 23.59 28.12
C ASN A 64 17.92 24.73 27.19
N ASN A 65 18.47 25.91 27.50
CA ASN A 65 18.33 27.20 26.84
C ASN A 65 18.41 27.15 25.31
N ILE A 66 17.30 27.49 24.62
CA ILE A 66 17.31 28.36 23.44
C ILE A 66 16.03 29.21 23.51
N GLU A 67 16.19 30.52 23.65
CA GLU A 67 15.10 31.50 23.64
C GLU A 67 14.38 31.49 22.28
N PHE A 68 13.09 31.14 22.30
CA PHE A 68 12.15 31.57 21.26
C PHE A 68 11.05 32.39 21.92
N ASN A 69 11.07 33.68 21.62
CA ASN A 69 10.10 34.66 22.04
C ASN A 69 8.82 34.46 21.20
N ILE A 70 7.78 33.87 21.78
CA ILE A 70 6.47 33.71 21.13
C ILE A 70 5.40 34.32 22.02
N SER A 71 4.87 35.45 21.58
CA SER A 71 3.65 36.08 22.08
C SER A 71 2.44 35.19 21.75
N PRO A 72 1.38 35.18 22.57
CA PRO A 72 0.27 34.24 22.43
C PRO A 72 -0.66 34.67 21.28
N VAL A 73 -0.70 33.89 20.21
CA VAL A 73 -1.79 33.91 19.22
C VAL A 73 -2.21 32.48 18.94
N ASP A 74 -3.50 32.22 19.14
CA ASP A 74 -4.22 30.98 18.85
C ASP A 74 -3.95 30.47 17.42
N ASP A 75 -3.25 29.35 17.29
CA ASP A 75 -3.36 28.41 16.16
C ASP A 75 -2.58 27.11 16.43
N LEU A 76 -3.15 26.21 17.23
CA LEU A 76 -2.61 24.86 17.48
C LEU A 76 -3.03 23.87 16.37
N LYS A 77 -2.46 24.02 15.17
CA LYS A 77 -2.59 23.03 14.08
C LYS A 77 -1.26 22.50 13.51
N GLU A 78 -0.13 22.75 14.16
CA GLU A 78 1.16 22.19 13.75
C GLU A 78 1.87 21.47 14.91
N ILE A 79 1.32 20.33 15.34
CA ILE A 79 2.10 19.28 16.00
C ILE A 79 1.48 17.92 15.59
N SER A 80 1.61 17.54 14.32
CA SER A 80 1.28 16.18 13.86
C SER A 80 2.44 15.46 13.16
N ASP A 81 3.65 16.02 13.20
CA ASP A 81 4.86 15.42 12.64
C ASP A 81 5.67 14.71 13.73
N VAL A 82 5.01 13.87 14.51
CA VAL A 82 5.69 12.71 15.09
C VAL A 82 5.16 11.52 14.32
N GLU A 83 5.75 11.31 13.14
CA GLU A 83 5.85 9.98 12.57
C GLU A 83 6.41 9.15 13.73
N ILE A 84 5.57 8.30 14.35
CA ILE A 84 6.13 7.22 15.16
C ILE A 84 6.85 6.39 14.11
N GLU A 85 8.11 6.72 13.89
CA GLU A 85 9.14 5.75 13.57
C GLU A 85 8.87 4.65 14.57
N ILE A 86 8.20 3.58 14.12
CA ILE A 86 7.98 2.39 14.92
C ILE A 86 9.39 1.92 15.13
N ALA A 87 10.00 2.44 16.19
CA ALA A 87 11.34 2.13 16.62
C ALA A 87 11.38 0.63 16.58
N ASP A 88 12.23 0.14 15.69
CA ASP A 88 12.59 -1.24 15.46
C ASP A 88 12.43 -1.94 16.80
N VAL A 89 11.27 -2.59 17.02
CA VAL A 89 11.08 -3.38 18.23
C VAL A 89 12.25 -4.32 18.19
N ASN A 90 13.03 -4.32 19.26
CA ASN A 90 14.37 -4.89 19.36
C ASN A 90 14.28 -6.40 19.13
N ILE A 91 14.06 -6.78 17.88
CA ILE A 91 13.90 -8.11 17.35
C ILE A 91 15.31 -8.52 17.00
N ASP A 92 15.76 -9.63 17.56
CA ASP A 92 17.08 -10.17 17.28
C ASP A 92 17.16 -10.51 15.80
N ARG A 93 17.86 -9.66 15.06
CA ARG A 93 18.09 -9.83 13.62
C ARG A 93 19.22 -10.83 13.45
N VAL A 94 18.97 -11.88 12.68
CA VAL A 94 19.96 -12.91 12.37
C VAL A 94 20.89 -12.41 11.29
N ASP A 95 22.20 -12.46 11.53
CA ASP A 95 23.19 -12.22 10.50
C ASP A 95 23.36 -13.49 9.65
N ILE A 96 23.01 -13.40 8.36
CA ILE A 96 23.12 -14.50 7.40
C ILE A 96 24.43 -14.45 6.61
N SER A 97 25.30 -13.47 6.85
CA SER A 97 26.53 -13.26 6.07
C SER A 97 27.45 -14.49 6.05
N ASN A 98 27.51 -15.25 7.14
CA ASN A 98 28.34 -16.46 7.24
C ASN A 98 27.85 -17.61 6.35
N GLU A 99 26.55 -17.65 6.05
CA GLU A 99 25.96 -18.65 5.16
C GLU A 99 26.03 -18.23 3.69
N LEU A 100 26.22 -16.93 3.43
CA LEU A 100 26.36 -16.33 2.11
C LEU A 100 27.84 -16.20 1.70
N THR A 101 28.59 -17.30 1.75
CA THR A 101 30.00 -17.30 1.33
C THR A 101 30.14 -16.95 -0.15
N THR A 102 31.27 -16.36 -0.54
CA THR A 102 31.56 -16.00 -1.94
C THR A 102 31.49 -17.21 -2.87
N GLU A 103 32.07 -18.35 -2.44
CA GLU A 103 31.99 -19.63 -3.16
C GLU A 103 30.55 -20.10 -3.39
N PHE A 104 29.64 -19.84 -2.43
CA PHE A 104 28.23 -20.15 -2.60
C PHE A 104 27.56 -19.20 -3.60
N LEU A 105 27.86 -17.90 -3.55
CA LEU A 105 27.32 -16.90 -4.48
C LEU A 105 27.80 -17.13 -5.92
N GLU A 106 29.01 -17.66 -6.13
CA GLU A 106 29.50 -18.05 -7.46
C GLU A 106 28.63 -19.10 -8.14
N GLN A 107 27.95 -19.98 -7.37
CA GLN A 107 26.98 -20.94 -7.92
C GLN A 107 25.81 -20.24 -8.63
N LEU A 108 25.48 -19.00 -8.25
CA LEU A 108 24.48 -18.21 -8.97
C LEU A 108 24.95 -17.82 -10.35
N ASN A 109 26.26 -17.74 -10.64
CA ASN A 109 26.81 -17.39 -11.95
C ASN A 109 27.09 -18.58 -12.86
N GLU A 110 26.82 -19.79 -12.40
CA GLU A 110 27.04 -21.02 -13.17
C GLU A 110 26.28 -21.05 -14.49
N LYS A 111 26.88 -21.68 -15.51
CA LYS A 111 26.26 -21.81 -16.84
C LYS A 111 25.00 -22.68 -16.78
N ASN A 112 25.00 -23.68 -15.90
CA ASN A 112 23.88 -24.59 -15.72
C ASN A 112 22.77 -23.95 -14.88
N TRP A 113 21.63 -23.66 -15.51
CA TRP A 113 20.48 -23.03 -14.85
C TRP A 113 19.94 -23.84 -13.65
N LYS A 114 20.16 -25.17 -13.61
CA LYS A 114 19.75 -26.01 -12.47
C LYS A 114 20.58 -25.73 -11.23
N ILE A 115 21.89 -25.48 -11.40
CA ILE A 115 22.78 -25.12 -10.28
C ILE A 115 22.35 -23.75 -9.74
N ARG A 116 22.08 -22.80 -10.65
CA ARG A 116 21.53 -21.48 -10.28
C ARG A 116 20.22 -21.59 -9.50
N ASN A 117 19.29 -22.44 -9.97
CA ASN A 117 18.03 -22.67 -9.29
C ASN A 117 18.24 -23.24 -7.87
N CYS A 118 19.11 -24.24 -7.73
CA CYS A 118 19.42 -24.84 -6.43
C CYS A 118 20.03 -23.81 -5.46
N ALA A 119 20.92 -22.94 -5.96
CA ALA A 119 21.47 -21.85 -5.16
C ALA A 119 20.39 -20.83 -4.73
N LEU A 120 19.48 -20.44 -5.64
CA LEU A 120 18.35 -19.57 -5.32
C LEU A 120 17.39 -20.20 -4.29
N GLU A 121 17.08 -21.49 -4.43
CA GLU A 121 16.23 -22.22 -3.48
C GLU A 121 16.86 -22.27 -2.08
N LYS A 122 18.17 -22.52 -2.00
CA LYS A 122 18.92 -22.47 -0.73
C LYS A 122 18.86 -21.07 -0.10
N ILE A 123 19.05 -20.01 -0.89
CA ILE A 123 18.94 -18.63 -0.39
C ILE A 123 17.53 -18.35 0.15
N SER A 124 16.49 -18.75 -0.56
CA SER A 124 15.11 -18.61 -0.09
C SER A 124 14.88 -19.34 1.23
N GLN A 125 15.46 -20.54 1.39
CA GLN A 125 15.36 -21.31 2.62
C GLN A 125 16.05 -20.62 3.80
N ILE A 126 17.27 -20.09 3.59
CA ILE A 126 18.05 -19.36 4.60
C ILE A 126 17.28 -18.14 5.12
N ILE A 127 16.73 -17.33 4.21
CA ILE A 127 15.96 -16.13 4.57
C ILE A 127 14.70 -16.51 5.34
N LYS A 128 13.97 -17.53 4.89
CA LYS A 128 12.75 -18.00 5.55
C LYS A 128 13.02 -18.59 6.93
N SER A 129 14.15 -19.27 7.14
CA SER A 129 14.53 -19.76 8.47
C SER A 129 14.92 -18.64 9.41
N ALA A 130 15.61 -17.61 8.91
CA ALA A 130 16.04 -16.48 9.71
C ALA A 130 14.87 -15.58 10.14
N LYS A 131 13.81 -15.45 9.31
CA LYS A 131 12.62 -14.59 9.46
C LYS A 131 12.92 -13.09 9.53
N PHE A 132 13.86 -12.67 10.37
CA PHE A 132 14.37 -11.31 10.52
C PHE A 132 15.86 -11.29 10.30
N ILE A 133 16.32 -10.58 9.27
CA ILE A 133 17.73 -10.57 8.89
C ILE A 133 18.39 -9.22 9.17
N SER A 134 19.68 -9.27 9.48
CA SER A 134 20.53 -8.09 9.57
C SER A 134 20.56 -7.37 8.22
N PRO A 135 20.72 -6.04 8.20
CA PRO A 135 20.90 -5.31 6.96
C PRO A 135 22.12 -5.81 6.15
N ASN A 136 23.14 -6.35 6.83
CA ASN A 136 24.34 -6.85 6.18
C ASN A 136 24.09 -8.20 5.46
N ILE A 137 24.06 -8.17 4.13
CA ILE A 137 23.90 -9.36 3.27
C ILE A 137 25.03 -9.47 2.22
N GLY A 138 26.14 -8.76 2.45
CA GLY A 138 27.32 -8.79 1.59
C GLY A 138 27.02 -8.48 0.12
N GLU A 139 27.52 -9.33 -0.77
CA GLU A 139 27.41 -9.16 -2.22
C GLU A 139 26.11 -9.72 -2.82
N LEU A 140 25.25 -10.35 -2.01
CA LEU A 140 24.01 -10.98 -2.47
C LEU A 140 23.14 -10.07 -3.36
N PRO A 141 22.91 -8.78 -3.03
CA PRO A 141 22.14 -7.88 -3.90
C PRO A 141 22.66 -7.84 -5.34
N SER A 142 23.98 -7.76 -5.52
CA SER A 142 24.62 -7.70 -6.84
C SER A 142 24.37 -8.98 -7.65
N TYR A 143 24.48 -10.15 -7.02
CA TYR A 143 24.20 -11.43 -7.67
C TYR A 143 22.71 -11.60 -8.01
N LEU A 144 21.80 -11.15 -7.13
CA LEU A 144 20.36 -11.16 -7.41
C LEU A 144 20.00 -10.24 -8.58
N CYS A 145 20.61 -9.05 -8.67
CA CYS A 145 20.43 -8.14 -9.82
C CYS A 145 20.80 -8.81 -11.15
N LEU A 146 21.83 -9.66 -11.17
CA LEU A 146 22.15 -10.44 -12.37
C LEU A 146 21.10 -11.50 -12.67
N ARG A 147 20.53 -12.17 -11.65
CA ARG A 147 19.50 -13.19 -11.85
C ARG A 147 18.13 -12.63 -12.24
N LEU A 148 17.84 -11.36 -11.91
CA LEU A 148 16.67 -10.65 -12.44
C LEU A 148 16.70 -10.46 -13.97
N ASN A 149 17.87 -10.61 -14.58
CA ASN A 149 18.06 -10.56 -16.04
C ASN A 149 18.39 -11.94 -16.64
N ASP A 150 18.07 -13.04 -15.94
CA ASP A 150 18.35 -14.39 -16.42
C ASP A 150 17.55 -14.71 -17.70
N VAL A 151 18.13 -15.55 -18.57
CA VAL A 151 17.45 -16.06 -19.76
C VAL A 151 16.22 -16.89 -19.37
N ASN A 152 16.29 -17.60 -18.24
CA ASN A 152 15.19 -18.40 -17.73
C ASN A 152 14.21 -17.56 -16.89
N LYS A 153 13.01 -17.34 -17.43
CA LYS A 153 11.92 -16.58 -16.80
C LYS A 153 11.46 -17.16 -15.45
N ASN A 154 11.60 -18.46 -15.23
CA ASN A 154 11.26 -19.06 -13.93
C ASN A 154 12.28 -18.64 -12.86
N LEU A 155 13.56 -18.53 -13.21
CA LEU A 155 14.59 -18.05 -12.29
C LEU A 155 14.39 -16.58 -11.94
N ILE A 156 13.97 -15.75 -12.91
CA ILE A 156 13.59 -14.37 -12.64
C ILE A 156 12.47 -14.31 -11.60
N LEU A 157 11.42 -15.12 -11.76
CA LEU A 157 10.30 -15.15 -10.81
C LEU A 157 10.74 -15.62 -9.41
N THR A 158 11.56 -16.68 -9.33
CA THR A 158 12.14 -17.14 -8.06
C THR A 158 12.99 -16.05 -7.41
N THR A 159 13.80 -15.34 -8.21
CA THR A 159 14.64 -14.23 -7.74
C THR A 159 13.79 -13.07 -7.22
N LEU A 160 12.71 -12.70 -7.92
CA LEU A 160 11.77 -11.67 -7.47
C LEU A 160 11.12 -12.05 -6.12
N ASN A 161 10.73 -13.32 -5.96
CA ASN A 161 10.20 -13.80 -4.68
C ASN A 161 11.24 -13.71 -3.56
N ILE A 162 12.50 -14.07 -3.83
CA ILE A 162 13.59 -13.90 -2.86
C ILE A 162 13.79 -12.43 -2.51
N CYS A 163 13.80 -11.53 -3.49
CA CYS A 163 13.90 -10.09 -3.23
C CYS A 163 12.74 -9.60 -2.35
N LYS A 164 11.52 -10.12 -2.55
CA LYS A 164 10.38 -9.81 -1.69
C LYS A 164 10.61 -10.31 -0.26
N ASP A 165 11.02 -11.56 -0.10
CA ASP A 165 11.32 -12.16 1.21
C ASP A 165 12.39 -11.33 1.94
N ILE A 166 13.45 -10.88 1.25
CA ILE A 166 14.50 -10.01 1.80
C ILE A 166 13.92 -8.68 2.30
N VAL A 167 13.07 -8.02 1.51
CA VAL A 167 12.44 -6.73 1.87
C VAL A 167 11.55 -6.87 3.11
N GLU A 168 10.82 -7.97 3.23
CA GLU A 168 9.93 -8.24 4.35
C GLU A 168 10.72 -8.64 5.61
N SER A 169 11.80 -9.41 5.47
CA SER A 169 12.67 -9.83 6.58
C SER A 169 13.61 -8.73 7.08
N MET A 170 14.03 -7.79 6.24
CA MET A 170 14.91 -6.66 6.63
C MET A 170 14.16 -5.46 7.19
N GLY A 171 12.87 -5.28 6.89
CA GLY A 171 12.14 -4.07 7.30
C GLY A 171 12.85 -2.79 6.84
N ASN A 172 13.07 -1.83 7.75
CA ASN A 172 13.69 -0.54 7.44
C ASN A 172 15.15 -0.66 6.95
N GLY A 173 15.87 -1.69 7.36
CA GLY A 173 17.27 -1.93 7.00
C GLY A 173 17.51 -2.12 5.50
N ILE A 174 16.47 -2.42 4.72
CA ILE A 174 16.56 -2.56 3.27
C ILE A 174 16.92 -1.24 2.56
N HIS A 175 16.69 -0.09 3.20
CA HIS A 175 16.91 1.23 2.59
C HIS A 175 18.34 1.44 2.10
N GLN A 176 19.33 0.81 2.74
CA GLN A 176 20.74 0.87 2.30
C GLN A 176 20.99 0.18 0.94
N HIS A 177 20.17 -0.81 0.58
CA HIS A 177 20.28 -1.57 -0.67
C HIS A 177 19.44 -0.99 -1.80
N ARG A 178 18.75 0.13 -1.57
CA ARG A 178 17.79 0.72 -2.52
C ARG A 178 18.42 1.06 -3.87
N ASN A 179 19.66 1.58 -3.86
CA ASN A 179 20.35 2.02 -5.07
C ASN A 179 20.84 0.86 -5.94
N VAL A 180 20.93 -0.35 -5.37
CA VAL A 180 21.36 -1.56 -6.10
C VAL A 180 20.14 -2.36 -6.58
N LEU A 181 19.19 -2.63 -5.68
CA LEU A 181 18.05 -3.51 -5.98
C LEU A 181 16.94 -2.83 -6.79
N LEU A 182 16.56 -1.59 -6.45
CA LEU A 182 15.42 -0.94 -7.11
C LEU A 182 15.61 -0.76 -8.62
N PRO A 183 16.78 -0.33 -9.15
CA PRO A 183 16.98 -0.25 -10.60
C PRO A 183 16.73 -1.59 -11.31
N ALA A 184 17.18 -2.71 -10.73
CA ALA A 184 16.98 -4.04 -11.30
C ALA A 184 15.51 -4.50 -11.23
N ILE A 185 14.81 -4.19 -10.14
CA ILE A 185 13.37 -4.47 -9.98
C ILE A 185 12.56 -3.63 -10.99
N PHE A 186 12.86 -2.34 -11.16
CA PHE A 186 12.24 -1.50 -12.17
C PHE A 186 12.50 -2.02 -13.59
N GLY A 187 13.70 -2.56 -13.85
CA GLY A 187 14.02 -3.26 -15.10
C GLY A 187 13.07 -4.44 -15.35
N SER A 188 12.70 -5.20 -14.32
CA SER A 188 11.78 -6.35 -14.41
C SER A 188 10.34 -5.94 -14.77
N LEU A 189 9.94 -4.68 -14.55
CA LEU A 189 8.65 -4.15 -15.01
C LEU A 189 8.55 -4.03 -16.54
N SER A 190 9.68 -4.09 -17.25
CA SER A 190 9.69 -4.08 -18.71
C SER A 190 9.35 -5.44 -19.34
N ASP A 191 9.20 -6.50 -18.53
CA ASP A 191 8.98 -7.85 -19.02
C ASP A 191 7.61 -8.00 -19.70
N GLY A 192 7.55 -8.75 -20.80
CA GLY A 192 6.30 -9.01 -21.52
C GLY A 192 5.28 -9.82 -20.70
N LYS A 193 5.74 -10.66 -19.77
CA LYS A 193 4.86 -11.49 -18.94
C LYS A 193 4.30 -10.71 -17.76
N VAL A 194 2.97 -10.61 -17.70
CA VAL A 194 2.22 -9.95 -16.62
C VAL A 194 2.65 -10.47 -15.25
N ASN A 195 2.80 -11.79 -15.08
CA ASN A 195 3.17 -12.40 -13.80
C ASN A 195 4.50 -11.87 -13.24
N ILE A 196 5.50 -11.60 -14.11
CA ILE A 196 6.79 -11.06 -13.69
C ILE A 196 6.62 -9.60 -13.26
N ARG A 197 5.85 -8.82 -14.01
CA ARG A 197 5.55 -7.42 -13.66
C ARG A 197 4.78 -7.32 -12.34
N THR A 198 3.78 -8.18 -12.13
CA THR A 198 3.01 -8.25 -10.87
C THR A 198 3.89 -8.66 -9.69
N ALA A 199 4.82 -9.60 -9.87
CA ALA A 199 5.78 -9.95 -8.83
C ALA A 199 6.67 -8.74 -8.49
N ALA A 200 7.20 -8.03 -9.49
CA ALA A 200 8.01 -6.83 -9.28
C ALA A 200 7.24 -5.69 -8.58
N THR A 201 6.00 -5.38 -8.98
CA THR A 201 5.18 -4.36 -8.30
C THR A 201 4.80 -4.74 -6.87
N SER A 202 4.67 -6.05 -6.59
CA SER A 202 4.44 -6.54 -5.22
C SER A 202 5.64 -6.25 -4.31
N ILE A 203 6.88 -6.34 -4.83
CA ILE A 203 8.09 -6.00 -4.06
C ILE A 203 8.10 -4.51 -3.72
N LEU A 204 7.78 -3.64 -4.68
CA LEU A 204 7.71 -2.19 -4.43
C LEU A 204 6.69 -1.86 -3.33
N THR A 205 5.55 -2.55 -3.34
CA THR A 205 4.53 -2.43 -2.30
C THR A 205 5.05 -2.89 -0.93
N SER A 206 5.66 -4.07 -0.84
CA SER A 206 6.28 -4.56 0.40
C SER A 206 7.37 -3.61 0.91
N TRP A 207 8.13 -2.98 0.00
CA TRP A 207 9.16 -2.01 0.35
C TRP A 207 8.58 -0.77 1.01
N VAL A 208 7.53 -0.19 0.42
CA VAL A 208 6.83 0.97 1.00
C VAL A 208 6.17 0.63 2.33
N ILE A 209 5.66 -0.60 2.50
CA ILE A 209 5.14 -1.06 3.80
C ILE A 209 6.26 -1.15 4.85
N SER A 210 7.46 -1.60 4.45
CA SER A 210 8.61 -1.75 5.33
C SER A 210 9.26 -0.40 5.72
N THR A 211 9.50 0.50 4.77
CA THR A 211 10.26 1.76 5.02
C THR A 211 9.39 3.01 5.11
N GLY A 212 8.14 2.95 4.63
CA GLY A 212 7.32 4.13 4.37
C GLY A 212 7.57 4.75 2.99
N LEU A 213 6.58 5.47 2.47
CA LEU A 213 6.64 6.09 1.14
C LEU A 213 7.59 7.29 1.09
N ASN A 214 7.72 8.03 2.20
CA ASN A 214 8.65 9.16 2.31
C ASN A 214 10.09 8.71 2.13
N ALA A 215 10.53 7.69 2.89
CA ALA A 215 11.88 7.14 2.80
C ALA A 215 12.16 6.47 1.44
N PHE A 216 11.14 5.86 0.82
CA PHE A 216 11.28 5.25 -0.50
C PHE A 216 11.55 6.29 -1.61
N LEU A 217 10.89 7.45 -1.52
CA LEU A 217 11.00 8.54 -2.49
C LEU A 217 12.07 9.58 -2.11
N GLU A 218 12.81 9.35 -1.02
CA GLU A 218 13.80 10.29 -0.52
C GLU A 218 15.00 10.45 -1.47
N GLY A 219 15.39 11.71 -1.69
CA GLY A 219 16.51 12.11 -2.54
C GLY A 219 16.10 12.34 -4.00
N GLU A 220 16.57 13.43 -4.60
CA GLU A 220 16.26 13.80 -5.99
C GLU A 220 16.78 12.77 -7.03
N GLU A 221 17.71 11.91 -6.63
CA GLU A 221 18.24 10.80 -7.43
C GLU A 221 17.62 9.44 -7.09
N SER A 222 16.45 9.40 -6.43
CA SER A 222 15.76 8.14 -6.17
C SER A 222 15.58 7.33 -7.48
N PRO A 223 15.85 6.01 -7.47
CA PRO A 223 15.79 5.16 -8.66
C PRO A 223 14.47 5.23 -9.44
N ILE A 224 13.36 5.60 -8.80
CA ILE A 224 12.06 5.80 -9.46
C ILE A 224 12.09 6.94 -10.50
N PHE A 225 12.84 8.02 -10.24
CA PHE A 225 12.94 9.14 -11.17
C PHE A 225 13.67 8.72 -12.44
N ALA A 226 14.73 7.91 -12.31
CA ALA A 226 15.41 7.32 -13.45
C ALA A 226 14.47 6.40 -14.24
N ALA A 227 13.72 5.53 -13.56
CA ALA A 227 12.78 4.61 -14.19
C ALA A 227 11.67 5.31 -14.99
N LEU A 228 11.13 6.43 -14.48
CA LEU A 228 10.13 7.24 -15.18
C LEU A 228 10.69 8.00 -16.41
N LYS A 229 11.99 8.31 -16.42
CA LYS A 229 12.67 8.96 -17.55
C LYS A 229 13.03 7.99 -18.68
N ILE A 230 13.08 6.69 -18.42
CA ILE A 230 13.35 5.67 -19.45
C ILE A 230 12.21 5.65 -20.48
N ASN A 231 12.55 5.56 -21.77
CA ASN A 231 11.60 5.48 -22.88
C ASN A 231 10.92 4.11 -23.00
N ASN A 232 10.32 3.61 -21.92
CA ASN A 232 9.54 2.38 -21.91
C ASN A 232 8.13 2.64 -21.33
N SER A 233 7.13 2.68 -22.21
CA SER A 233 5.73 2.96 -21.84
C SER A 233 5.15 1.92 -20.87
N ILE A 234 5.60 0.66 -20.94
CA ILE A 234 5.13 -0.42 -20.05
C ILE A 234 5.60 -0.13 -18.62
N VAL A 235 6.90 0.18 -18.45
CA VAL A 235 7.48 0.51 -17.14
C VAL A 235 6.80 1.73 -16.54
N LYS A 236 6.65 2.81 -17.32
CA LYS A 236 5.95 4.02 -16.88
C LYS A 236 4.51 3.71 -16.44
N ASN A 237 3.80 2.87 -17.20
CA ASN A 237 2.43 2.50 -16.86
C ASN A 237 2.34 1.71 -15.56
N GLU A 238 3.18 0.68 -15.38
CA GLU A 238 3.21 -0.12 -14.15
C GLU A 238 3.56 0.74 -12.93
N ILE A 239 4.56 1.63 -13.05
CA ILE A 239 4.94 2.56 -11.97
C ILE A 239 3.78 3.50 -11.65
N ASN A 240 3.13 4.09 -12.66
CA ASN A 240 2.00 4.99 -12.43
C ASN A 240 0.82 4.27 -11.76
N CYS A 241 0.44 3.08 -12.26
CA CYS A 241 -0.64 2.29 -11.65
C CYS A 241 -0.32 1.90 -10.19
N TRP A 242 0.91 1.47 -9.93
CA TRP A 242 1.38 1.15 -8.59
C TRP A 242 1.33 2.38 -7.69
N LEU A 243 1.91 3.50 -8.12
CA LEU A 243 1.97 4.75 -7.36
C LEU A 243 0.57 5.29 -7.06
N SER A 244 -0.35 5.26 -8.03
CA SER A 244 -1.76 5.63 -7.84
C SER A 244 -2.41 4.83 -6.72
N THR A 245 -2.14 3.52 -6.67
CA THR A 245 -2.67 2.62 -5.64
C THR A 245 -2.03 2.88 -4.28
N THR A 246 -0.71 3.08 -4.26
CA THR A 246 0.07 3.35 -3.04
C THR A 246 -0.32 4.68 -2.42
N LEU A 247 -0.52 5.75 -3.20
CA LEU A 247 -0.94 7.07 -2.70
C LEU A 247 -2.36 7.06 -2.09
N SER A 248 -3.24 6.16 -2.54
CA SER A 248 -4.57 5.99 -1.93
C SER A 248 -4.52 5.31 -0.56
N ASN A 249 -3.48 4.50 -0.31
CA ASN A 249 -3.36 3.65 0.88
C ASN A 249 -2.36 4.20 1.91
N CYS A 250 -1.36 4.97 1.47
CA CYS A 250 -0.27 5.47 2.29
C CYS A 250 -0.29 7.01 2.34
N LYS A 251 0.00 7.56 3.52
CA LYS A 251 0.24 9.00 3.66
C LYS A 251 1.66 9.31 3.22
N ALA A 252 1.84 10.43 2.51
CA ALA A 252 3.16 10.95 2.14
C ALA A 252 3.19 12.47 2.31
N SER A 253 4.39 12.99 2.61
CA SER A 253 4.64 14.42 2.70
C SER A 253 4.62 15.06 1.32
N SER A 254 3.99 16.23 1.22
CA SER A 254 3.96 17.01 -0.03
C SER A 254 5.36 17.34 -0.54
N LYS A 255 6.33 17.58 0.35
CA LYS A 255 7.73 17.91 0.01
C LYS A 255 8.39 16.82 -0.84
N VAL A 256 8.15 15.55 -0.51
CA VAL A 256 8.76 14.40 -1.19
C VAL A 256 8.07 14.09 -2.53
N LEU A 257 6.80 14.47 -2.66
CA LEU A 257 6.01 14.23 -3.87
C LEU A 257 6.20 15.31 -4.96
N ILE A 258 6.55 16.54 -4.60
CA ILE A 258 6.75 17.65 -5.55
C ILE A 258 7.73 17.29 -6.68
N PRO A 259 8.92 16.72 -6.40
CA PRO A 259 9.87 16.35 -7.47
C PRO A 259 9.33 15.33 -8.47
N LEU A 260 8.32 14.54 -8.09
CA LEU A 260 7.71 13.50 -8.90
C LEU A 260 6.71 14.05 -9.93
N ILE A 261 6.20 15.26 -9.71
CA ILE A 261 5.22 15.91 -10.59
C ILE A 261 5.77 16.04 -12.02
N GLY A 262 6.98 16.54 -12.19
CA GLY A 262 7.58 16.75 -13.52
C GLY A 262 7.69 15.44 -14.34
N PRO A 263 8.36 14.39 -13.81
CA PRO A 263 8.45 13.09 -14.47
C PRO A 263 7.10 12.42 -14.76
N ILE A 264 6.13 12.53 -13.85
CA ILE A 264 4.77 11.99 -14.08
C ILE A 264 4.08 12.78 -15.19
N LEU A 265 4.13 14.11 -15.17
CA LEU A 265 3.53 14.96 -16.19
C LEU A 265 4.08 14.66 -17.58
N ALA A 266 5.38 14.38 -17.70
CA ALA A 266 5.98 13.96 -18.97
C ALA A 266 5.37 12.66 -19.53
N CYS A 267 4.77 11.81 -18.69
CA CYS A 267 4.02 10.62 -19.13
C CYS A 267 2.66 10.96 -19.77
N ALA A 268 2.13 12.16 -19.58
CA ALA A 268 0.89 12.60 -20.22
C ALA A 268 1.04 12.77 -21.75
N SER A 269 2.25 13.05 -22.22
CA SER A 269 2.60 13.14 -23.65
C SER A 269 3.17 11.82 -24.20
N ASP A 270 3.05 10.70 -23.48
CA ASP A 270 3.57 9.40 -23.93
C ASP A 270 2.81 8.88 -25.16
N ARG A 271 3.48 8.11 -26.01
CA ARG A 271 2.89 7.51 -27.22
C ARG A 271 1.77 6.54 -26.89
N ASN A 272 1.91 5.79 -25.78
CA ASN A 272 0.92 4.81 -25.36
C ASN A 272 -0.26 5.47 -24.62
N SER A 273 -1.49 5.18 -25.08
CA SER A 273 -2.71 5.71 -24.45
C SER A 273 -2.93 5.25 -23.01
N GLU A 274 -2.50 4.04 -22.67
CA GLU A 274 -2.65 3.50 -21.32
C GLU A 274 -1.75 4.24 -20.33
N THR A 275 -0.50 4.54 -20.73
CA THR A 275 0.42 5.35 -19.94
C THR A 275 -0.12 6.77 -19.71
N ARG A 276 -0.81 7.36 -20.69
CA ARG A 276 -1.48 8.66 -20.52
C ARG A 276 -2.62 8.58 -19.51
N LYS A 277 -3.42 7.51 -19.52
CA LYS A 277 -4.51 7.30 -18.56
C LYS A 277 -4.00 7.03 -17.15
N SER A 278 -2.97 6.21 -16.98
CA SER A 278 -2.38 5.95 -15.66
C SER A 278 -1.72 7.20 -15.07
N CYS A 279 -1.08 8.03 -15.90
CA CYS A 279 -0.60 9.36 -15.50
C CYS A 279 -1.74 10.23 -14.93
N GLN A 280 -2.87 10.30 -15.64
CA GLN A 280 -4.06 11.03 -15.21
C GLN A 280 -4.60 10.56 -13.85
N LEU A 281 -4.64 9.24 -13.62
CA LEU A 281 -5.04 8.67 -12.33
C LEU A 281 -4.11 9.08 -11.19
N VAL A 282 -2.79 9.01 -11.41
CA VAL A 282 -1.80 9.42 -10.41
C VAL A 282 -1.93 10.90 -10.07
N ILE A 283 -2.12 11.76 -11.07
CA ILE A 283 -2.29 13.21 -10.86
C ILE A 283 -3.55 13.48 -10.00
N GLY A 284 -4.64 12.77 -10.25
CA GLY A 284 -5.86 12.87 -9.43
C GLY A 284 -5.61 12.55 -7.96
N ASN A 285 -4.75 11.57 -7.67
CA ASN A 285 -4.39 11.21 -6.28
C ASN A 285 -3.31 12.12 -5.67
N LEU A 286 -2.47 12.75 -6.48
CA LEU A 286 -1.47 13.72 -6.03
C LEU A 286 -2.05 15.09 -5.72
N ALA A 287 -3.06 15.53 -6.48
CA ALA A 287 -3.65 16.86 -6.37
C ALA A 287 -4.17 17.22 -4.96
N PRO A 288 -4.86 16.31 -4.22
CA PRO A 288 -5.26 16.57 -2.84
C PRO A 288 -4.10 16.70 -1.85
N ILE A 289 -2.94 16.10 -2.13
CA ILE A 289 -1.80 16.05 -1.20
C ILE A 289 -0.85 17.24 -1.40
N VAL A 290 -0.52 17.55 -2.65
CA VAL A 290 0.48 18.59 -3.01
C VAL A 290 -0.17 19.94 -3.33
N GLY A 291 -1.47 19.93 -3.66
CA GLY A 291 -2.23 21.09 -4.07
C GLY A 291 -2.23 21.31 -5.58
N VAL A 292 -3.40 21.67 -6.10
CA VAL A 292 -3.65 21.89 -7.53
C VAL A 292 -2.77 23.00 -8.12
N SER A 293 -2.55 24.08 -7.36
CA SER A 293 -1.75 25.23 -7.80
C SER A 293 -0.28 24.85 -8.04
N THR A 294 0.27 23.94 -7.24
CA THR A 294 1.64 23.43 -7.40
C THR A 294 1.75 22.64 -8.70
N ILE A 295 0.80 21.76 -8.99
CA ILE A 295 0.78 20.96 -10.22
C ILE A 295 0.64 21.87 -11.45
N GLN A 296 -0.23 22.88 -11.39
CA GLN A 296 -0.43 23.86 -12.47
C GLN A 296 0.85 24.60 -12.87
N LYS A 297 1.76 24.89 -11.91
CA LYS A 297 3.05 25.53 -12.23
C LYS A 297 3.93 24.66 -13.13
N HIS A 298 3.81 23.34 -13.03
CA HIS A 298 4.59 22.39 -13.83
C HIS A 298 3.95 22.04 -15.19
N LEU A 299 2.67 22.39 -15.42
CA LEU A 299 1.95 22.10 -16.68
C LEU A 299 2.53 22.81 -17.91
N ASN A 300 3.16 23.97 -17.75
CA ASN A 300 3.70 24.77 -18.85
C ASN A 300 4.76 24.03 -19.69
N SER A 301 5.32 22.94 -19.14
CA SER A 301 6.29 22.08 -19.82
C SER A 301 5.67 21.12 -20.86
N LEU A 302 4.34 20.95 -20.89
CA LEU A 302 3.64 20.00 -21.74
C LEU A 302 3.02 20.65 -22.98
N ASP A 303 2.65 19.83 -23.96
CA ASP A 303 1.88 20.27 -25.12
C ASP A 303 0.43 20.69 -24.73
N ALA A 304 -0.17 21.57 -25.53
CA ALA A 304 -1.48 22.16 -25.23
C ALA A 304 -2.59 21.12 -25.03
N ASN A 305 -2.55 19.99 -25.75
CA ASN A 305 -3.55 18.94 -25.63
C ASN A 305 -3.42 18.20 -24.29
N SER A 306 -2.20 17.77 -23.93
CA SER A 306 -1.92 17.12 -22.65
C SER A 306 -2.23 18.05 -21.47
N GLN A 307 -1.93 19.35 -21.59
CA GLN A 307 -2.30 20.34 -20.58
C GLN A 307 -3.82 20.41 -20.37
N ASN A 308 -4.61 20.45 -21.45
CA ASN A 308 -6.06 20.53 -21.35
C ASN A 308 -6.66 19.29 -20.66
N LEU A 309 -6.15 18.10 -20.98
CA LEU A 309 -6.59 16.86 -20.32
C LEU A 309 -6.31 16.86 -18.82
N ILE A 310 -5.13 17.33 -18.42
CA ILE A 310 -4.77 17.40 -17.00
C ILE A 310 -5.56 18.50 -16.28
N LYS A 311 -5.80 19.66 -16.92
CA LYS A 311 -6.65 20.73 -16.35
C LYS A 311 -8.05 20.25 -16.03
N VAL A 312 -8.68 19.46 -16.92
CA VAL A 312 -10.00 18.88 -16.67
C VAL A 312 -10.02 18.02 -15.41
N ILE A 313 -8.96 17.24 -15.16
CA ILE A 313 -8.85 16.41 -13.95
C ILE A 313 -8.64 17.29 -12.71
N LEU A 314 -7.78 18.30 -12.81
CA LEU A 314 -7.53 19.23 -11.70
C LEU A 314 -8.78 20.04 -11.34
N ASP A 315 -9.58 20.44 -12.32
CA ASP A 315 -10.85 21.16 -12.12
C ASP A 315 -11.90 20.24 -11.46
N ALA A 316 -11.94 18.97 -11.87
CA ALA A 316 -12.79 17.95 -11.25
C ALA A 316 -12.40 17.70 -9.78
N GLU A 317 -11.09 17.60 -9.47
CA GLU A 317 -10.62 17.46 -8.09
C GLU A 317 -10.87 18.72 -7.26
N THR A 318 -10.69 19.92 -7.83
CA THR A 318 -11.01 21.19 -7.16
C THR A 318 -12.50 21.27 -6.80
N SER A 319 -13.37 20.81 -7.71
CA SER A 319 -14.82 20.73 -7.48
C SER A 319 -15.17 19.72 -6.38
N ARG A 320 -14.45 18.59 -6.31
CA ARG A 320 -14.59 17.59 -5.24
C ARG A 320 -14.15 18.15 -3.88
N THR A 321 -13.00 18.82 -3.80
CA THR A 321 -12.50 19.40 -2.55
C THR A 321 -13.41 20.53 -2.05
N THR A 322 -13.91 21.39 -2.94
CA THR A 322 -14.85 22.46 -2.58
C THR A 322 -16.22 21.93 -2.14
N ALA A 323 -16.69 20.82 -2.72
CA ALA A 323 -17.90 20.14 -2.25
C ALA A 323 -17.72 19.54 -0.85
N GLN A 324 -16.56 18.94 -0.55
CA GLN A 324 -16.24 18.40 0.78
C GLN A 324 -16.13 19.50 1.85
N MET A 325 -15.54 20.66 1.53
CA MET A 325 -15.50 21.82 2.43
C MET A 325 -16.90 22.40 2.73
N LYS A 326 -17.83 22.39 1.76
CA LYS A 326 -19.21 22.83 1.97
C LYS A 326 -20.02 21.90 2.88
N ILE A 327 -19.68 20.61 2.93
CA ILE A 327 -20.31 19.63 3.83
C ILE A 327 -19.75 19.76 5.26
N SER A 328 -18.42 19.93 5.40
CA SER A 328 -17.77 20.16 6.70
C SER A 328 -18.13 21.51 7.35
N ASN A 329 -18.39 22.56 6.57
CA ASN A 329 -18.81 23.86 7.12
C ASN A 329 -20.30 23.92 7.51
N LYS A 330 -21.11 22.91 7.15
CA LYS A 330 -22.52 22.82 7.58
C LYS A 330 -22.68 22.20 8.98
N SER A 331 -21.68 21.52 9.53
CA SER A 331 -21.74 20.93 10.88
C SER A 331 -21.26 21.85 12.01
N SER A 332 -20.76 23.05 11.72
CA SER A 332 -20.26 23.99 12.75
C SER A 332 -20.96 25.35 12.83
N LYS A 333 -22.08 25.56 12.15
CA LYS A 333 -22.89 26.78 12.35
C LYS A 333 -24.38 26.48 12.35
N ASN A 334 -24.92 26.16 13.52
CA ASN A 334 -26.31 26.42 13.85
C ASN A 334 -26.39 27.01 15.26
N ASN A 335 -26.41 28.33 15.36
CA ASN A 335 -27.31 29.04 16.26
C ASN A 335 -27.73 30.38 15.63
N VAL A 336 -28.98 30.37 15.15
CA VAL A 336 -29.99 31.45 15.05
C VAL A 336 -29.55 32.82 14.50
N SER A 337 -30.06 33.22 13.33
CA SER A 337 -31.21 34.11 13.21
C SER A 337 -31.52 34.47 11.74
N SER A 338 -32.78 34.79 11.51
CA SER A 338 -33.51 34.89 10.25
C SER A 338 -33.27 36.19 9.46
N LYS A 339 -33.28 36.09 8.12
CA LYS A 339 -34.10 36.93 7.21
C LYS A 339 -33.91 36.55 5.73
N PHE A 340 -35.05 36.16 5.12
CA PHE A 340 -35.51 36.23 3.74
C PHE A 340 -34.53 36.35 2.55
N LEU A 341 -34.71 35.45 1.55
CA LEU A 341 -34.79 35.69 0.10
C LEU A 341 -35.32 34.40 -0.60
N PRO A 342 -35.76 34.43 -1.88
CA PRO A 342 -37.14 34.14 -2.28
C PRO A 342 -37.40 32.70 -2.74
N VAL A 343 -38.70 32.41 -2.84
CA VAL A 343 -39.32 31.16 -3.30
C VAL A 343 -38.70 30.65 -4.60
N PHE A 344 -38.12 29.44 -4.55
CA PHE A 344 -37.86 28.61 -5.72
C PHE A 344 -38.63 27.30 -5.55
N ASP A 345 -39.26 26.88 -6.63
CA ASP A 345 -40.41 25.98 -6.73
C ASP A 345 -40.16 24.56 -6.15
N GLN A 346 -41.04 24.11 -5.25
CA GLN A 346 -40.90 22.86 -4.48
C GLN A 346 -41.33 21.57 -5.22
N ALA A 347 -41.74 21.67 -6.49
CA ALA A 347 -42.29 20.53 -7.23
C ALA A 347 -41.25 19.56 -7.84
N SER A 348 -39.97 19.93 -7.91
CA SER A 348 -38.93 19.13 -8.59
C SER A 348 -38.03 18.31 -7.65
N ALA A 349 -38.04 18.59 -6.34
CA ALA A 349 -37.22 17.88 -5.36
C ALA A 349 -37.88 16.60 -4.79
N GLN A 350 -39.22 16.53 -4.79
CA GLN A 350 -39.95 15.33 -4.31
C GLN A 350 -39.97 14.19 -5.34
N ASN A 351 -39.90 14.51 -6.64
CA ASN A 351 -39.91 13.48 -7.68
C ASN A 351 -38.55 12.76 -7.85
N PHE A 352 -37.45 13.39 -7.43
CA PHE A 352 -36.12 12.77 -7.52
C PHE A 352 -35.83 11.83 -6.34
N THR A 353 -36.25 12.19 -5.12
CA THR A 353 -36.06 11.35 -3.93
C THR A 353 -36.96 10.11 -3.94
N VAL A 354 -38.21 10.23 -4.40
CA VAL A 354 -39.14 9.10 -4.50
C VAL A 354 -38.74 8.11 -5.61
N ASN A 355 -38.15 8.59 -6.72
CA ASN A 355 -37.66 7.69 -7.77
C ASN A 355 -36.40 6.93 -7.34
N TYR A 356 -35.48 7.59 -6.62
CA TYR A 356 -34.26 6.94 -6.14
C TYR A 356 -34.55 5.88 -5.08
N GLU A 357 -35.48 6.13 -4.16
CA GLU A 357 -35.88 5.13 -3.15
C GLU A 357 -36.60 3.92 -3.76
N LYS A 358 -37.43 4.14 -4.80
CA LYS A 358 -38.08 3.05 -5.55
C LYS A 358 -37.09 2.22 -6.37
N GLU A 359 -36.10 2.85 -7.00
CA GLU A 359 -35.05 2.14 -7.75
C GLU A 359 -34.14 1.31 -6.82
N VAL A 360 -33.79 1.85 -5.65
CA VAL A 360 -32.98 1.15 -4.65
C VAL A 360 -33.75 -0.01 -4.03
N THR A 361 -35.04 0.14 -3.72
CA THR A 361 -35.85 -0.99 -3.22
C THR A 361 -36.10 -2.06 -4.28
N ALA A 362 -36.26 -1.69 -5.55
CA ALA A 362 -36.34 -2.67 -6.65
C ALA A 362 -35.03 -3.46 -6.81
N LEU A 363 -33.88 -2.80 -6.76
CA LEU A 363 -32.56 -3.44 -6.84
C LEU A 363 -32.26 -4.37 -5.65
N ILE A 364 -32.74 -4.01 -4.45
CA ILE A 364 -32.62 -4.86 -3.25
C ILE A 364 -33.51 -6.10 -3.40
N SER A 365 -34.76 -5.94 -3.85
CA SER A 365 -35.68 -7.06 -4.07
C SER A 365 -35.20 -8.02 -5.15
N ASP A 366 -34.61 -7.53 -6.24
CA ASP A 366 -34.03 -8.38 -7.29
C ASP A 366 -32.79 -9.14 -6.81
N LYS A 367 -31.96 -8.53 -5.94
CA LYS A 367 -30.85 -9.24 -5.29
C LYS A 367 -31.35 -10.33 -4.35
N GLU A 368 -32.40 -10.08 -3.58
CA GLU A 368 -33.01 -11.07 -2.69
C GLU A 368 -33.58 -12.26 -3.46
N LYS A 369 -34.30 -12.02 -4.57
CA LYS A 369 -34.77 -13.10 -5.46
C LYS A 369 -33.62 -13.89 -6.10
N LEU A 370 -32.50 -13.24 -6.42
CA LEU A 370 -31.32 -13.91 -6.95
C LEU A 370 -30.64 -14.78 -5.88
N ILE A 371 -30.59 -14.31 -4.64
CA ILE A 371 -30.10 -15.10 -3.50
C ILE A 371 -31.03 -16.29 -3.23
N GLU A 372 -32.35 -16.11 -3.23
CA GLU A 372 -33.32 -17.19 -3.05
C GLU A 372 -33.23 -18.23 -4.17
N SER A 373 -33.07 -17.82 -5.43
CA SER A 373 -32.90 -18.76 -6.54
C SER A 373 -31.56 -19.51 -6.48
N MET A 374 -30.49 -18.88 -6.01
CA MET A 374 -29.21 -19.54 -5.75
C MET A 374 -29.29 -20.53 -4.57
N ILE A 375 -30.03 -20.19 -3.51
CA ILE A 375 -30.28 -21.09 -2.37
C ILE A 375 -31.11 -22.29 -2.82
N LEU A 376 -32.16 -22.08 -3.62
CA LEU A 376 -33.01 -23.14 -4.16
C LEU A 376 -32.23 -24.06 -5.13
N TYR A 377 -31.36 -23.49 -5.96
CA TYR A 377 -30.46 -24.26 -6.82
C TYR A 377 -29.47 -25.11 -6.02
N LYS A 378 -28.93 -24.57 -4.92
CA LYS A 378 -28.02 -25.28 -4.03
C LYS A 378 -28.72 -26.39 -3.24
N ALA A 379 -29.97 -26.17 -2.82
CA ALA A 379 -30.81 -27.19 -2.18
C ALA A 379 -31.18 -28.32 -3.14
N ASN A 380 -31.53 -28.00 -4.40
CA ASN A 380 -31.87 -29.00 -5.42
C ASN A 380 -30.64 -29.82 -5.87
N THR A 381 -29.45 -29.22 -5.91
CA THR A 381 -28.19 -29.94 -6.22
C THR A 381 -27.71 -30.83 -5.06
N GLN A 382 -28.01 -30.47 -3.81
CA GLN A 382 -27.79 -31.36 -2.67
C GLN A 382 -28.82 -32.49 -2.61
N SER A 383 -30.10 -32.22 -2.91
CA SER A 383 -31.15 -33.25 -2.92
C SER A 383 -30.96 -34.28 -4.05
N SER A 384 -30.47 -33.87 -5.22
CA SER A 384 -30.10 -34.80 -6.30
C SER A 384 -28.89 -35.68 -5.93
N ARG A 385 -27.85 -35.11 -5.30
CA ARG A 385 -26.71 -35.90 -4.78
C ARG A 385 -27.11 -36.92 -3.71
N ILE A 386 -28.07 -36.59 -2.85
CA ILE A 386 -28.56 -37.52 -1.82
C ILE A 386 -29.41 -38.64 -2.47
N LYS A 387 -30.20 -38.34 -3.51
CA LYS A 387 -30.95 -39.36 -4.26
C LYS A 387 -30.03 -40.29 -5.05
N ASP A 388 -28.93 -39.78 -5.62
CA ASP A 388 -27.95 -40.60 -6.34
C ASP A 388 -27.11 -41.47 -5.38
N SER A 389 -26.83 -40.97 -4.16
CA SER A 389 -26.21 -41.76 -3.08
C SER A 389 -27.13 -42.88 -2.59
N ALA A 390 -28.41 -42.58 -2.35
CA ALA A 390 -29.38 -43.58 -1.89
C ALA A 390 -29.71 -44.65 -2.95
N LYS A 391 -29.48 -44.36 -4.24
CA LYS A 391 -29.63 -45.33 -5.34
C LYS A 391 -28.41 -46.24 -5.47
N PHE A 392 -27.24 -45.82 -4.99
CA PHE A 392 -26.01 -46.61 -4.95
C PHE A 392 -26.01 -47.60 -3.78
N ASP A 393 -26.61 -47.24 -2.64
CA ASP A 393 -26.71 -48.12 -1.46
C ASP A 393 -27.82 -49.19 -1.57
N LEU A 394 -28.62 -49.18 -2.64
CA LEU A 394 -29.66 -50.20 -2.91
C LEU A 394 -29.25 -51.25 -3.96
N ILE A 395 -28.00 -51.20 -4.46
CA ILE A 395 -27.45 -52.12 -5.49
C ILE A 395 -26.25 -52.93 -4.95
N LEU A 396 -25.93 -52.82 -3.66
CA LEU A 396 -25.07 -53.73 -2.91
C LEU A 396 -25.94 -54.54 -1.93
#